data_AF-A0A4P5YA26-F1
#
_entry.id   AF-A0A4P5YA26-F1
#
_cell.length_a   1.000
_cell.length_b   1.000
_cell.length_c   1.000
_cell.angle_alpha   90.00
_cell.angle_beta   90.00
_cell.angle_gamma   90.00
#
_symmetry.space_group_name_H-M   'P 1'
#
loop_
_entity.id
_entity.type
_entity.pdbx_description
1 polymer ?
#
loop_
_entity_poly.entity_id
_entity_poly.type
_entity_poly.pdbx_seq_one_letter_code
_entity_poly.pdbx_strand_id
1 'polypeptide(L)'
;MARDYISEDAISESATNIVDAGCVLIATRVTVGKTAISGTRMCFSQDVTAIQLDRPDLVDAMYVARCLRSRRASLLQKNQGSTIAGITKDTLALEQIPLPPISEQRRIVAILHEAEEVRRLRVGSNEIVQKLAEKIFYDHLRKYKPVTRYVSIGDTVQVKSGEFLPASAMKLGTVPVYGGNGINGYHNKSLFSSSKICIGRVGAYCGVVHLTMPNSWITDNALYVSEIKIPANITYLASALKAAGLNRFASQGGQPLISASRIYPVTIPLMPMPEQDKFDMKARETFDLINQHDAIEKMESITIQSLSSQAFSGKLTAIWRDRHLEQLTREAAEREAWLATQGVTNPRQPAPVDLTIKGRFVALPKGVTTDQAFILMRMRSDEPDATHYVTAQSLAKVMEGRLRHDARAIDGHLTVLADRGLIIPVSREIDEPNLGTIYGKAYRLPRRDDLRYSSEIARLAATLSAKDTGSQR
;
A
#
# COMPACT_ATOMS: atom_id res chain seq x y z
N MET A 1 -3.33 -25.08 -24.61
CA MET A 1 -3.99 -23.79 -24.88
C MET A 1 -3.57 -23.36 -26.27
N ALA A 2 -4.52 -23.24 -27.19
CA ALA A 2 -4.24 -22.54 -28.45
C ALA A 2 -3.85 -21.10 -28.08
N ARG A 3 -2.68 -20.66 -28.54
CA ARG A 3 -2.33 -19.24 -28.47
C ARG A 3 -2.95 -18.64 -29.71
N ASP A 4 -3.96 -17.79 -29.52
CA ASP A 4 -4.50 -17.01 -30.63
C ASP A 4 -3.44 -15.97 -31.01
N TYR A 5 -3.08 -15.94 -32.29
CA TYR A 5 -2.11 -14.99 -32.84
C TYR A 5 -2.85 -13.87 -33.57
N ILE A 6 -2.35 -12.66 -33.46
CA ILE A 6 -2.87 -11.49 -34.18
C ILE A 6 -2.10 -11.39 -35.51
N SER A 7 -2.81 -11.24 -36.63
CA SER A 7 -2.19 -11.03 -37.95
C SER A 7 -1.56 -9.64 -38.05
N GLU A 8 -0.59 -9.46 -38.96
CA GLU A 8 -0.03 -8.13 -39.22
C GLU A 8 -1.09 -7.15 -39.75
N ASP A 9 -2.03 -7.63 -40.56
CA ASP A 9 -3.16 -6.84 -41.05
C ASP A 9 -4.04 -6.31 -39.91
N ALA A 10 -4.32 -7.12 -38.89
CA ALA A 10 -5.09 -6.67 -37.72
C ALA A 10 -4.34 -5.60 -36.90
N ILE A 11 -3.00 -5.56 -36.97
CA ILE A 11 -2.20 -4.53 -36.33
C ILE A 11 -2.19 -3.25 -37.17
N SER A 12 -2.00 -3.36 -38.49
CA SER A 12 -1.94 -2.21 -39.39
C SER A 12 -3.29 -1.50 -39.56
N GLU A 13 -4.40 -2.25 -39.48
CA GLU A 13 -5.76 -1.73 -39.62
C GLU A 13 -6.41 -1.31 -38.29
N SER A 14 -5.69 -1.38 -37.16
CA SER A 14 -6.22 -1.01 -35.85
C SER A 14 -5.42 0.11 -35.18
N ALA A 15 -6.01 0.70 -34.14
CA ALA A 15 -5.35 1.73 -33.32
C ALA A 15 -4.32 1.14 -32.33
N THR A 16 -3.93 -0.13 -32.47
CA THR A 16 -2.96 -0.76 -31.58
C THR A 16 -1.54 -0.28 -31.90
N ASN A 17 -0.71 -0.16 -30.88
CA ASN A 17 0.70 0.21 -31.05
C ASN A 17 1.57 -1.01 -30.75
N ILE A 18 2.67 -1.15 -31.49
CA ILE A 18 3.69 -2.16 -31.25
C ILE A 18 4.81 -1.53 -30.41
N VAL A 19 5.32 -2.29 -29.46
CA VAL A 19 6.57 -1.97 -28.74
C VAL A 19 7.49 -3.17 -28.73
N ASP A 20 8.79 -2.89 -28.74
CA ASP A 20 9.83 -3.89 -28.53
C ASP A 20 9.98 -4.26 -27.05
N ALA A 21 10.81 -5.26 -26.78
CA ALA A 21 11.16 -5.67 -25.42
C ALA A 21 11.87 -4.53 -24.67
N GLY A 22 11.64 -4.44 -23.35
CA GLY A 22 12.26 -3.45 -22.46
C GLY A 22 11.48 -2.14 -22.28
N CYS A 23 10.31 -1.98 -22.91
CA CYS A 23 9.45 -0.82 -22.70
C CYS A 23 8.66 -0.93 -21.39
N VAL A 24 8.47 0.19 -20.71
CA VAL A 24 7.62 0.27 -19.51
C VAL A 24 6.17 0.40 -19.94
N LEU A 25 5.30 -0.49 -19.48
CA LEU A 25 3.87 -0.46 -19.73
C LEU A 25 3.15 0.03 -18.48
N ILE A 26 2.21 0.96 -18.63
CA ILE A 26 1.32 1.42 -17.56
C ILE A 26 -0.14 1.37 -17.99
N ALA A 27 -0.99 0.70 -17.20
CA ALA A 27 -2.43 0.72 -17.40
C ALA A 27 -2.97 2.11 -17.07
N THR A 28 -3.58 2.77 -18.05
CA THR A 28 -4.14 4.12 -17.94
C THR A 28 -5.66 4.11 -17.80
N ARG A 29 -6.33 3.00 -18.14
CA ARG A 29 -7.78 2.79 -18.01
C ARG A 29 -8.10 1.43 -17.36
N VAL A 30 -9.25 1.30 -16.70
CA VAL A 30 -9.77 0.09 -16.00
C VAL A 30 -8.96 -0.38 -14.78
N THR A 31 -7.63 -0.56 -14.89
CA THR A 31 -6.74 -0.95 -13.78
C THR A 31 -5.61 0.05 -13.57
N VAL A 32 -5.99 1.31 -13.50
CA VAL A 32 -5.12 2.49 -13.53
C VAL A 32 -3.92 2.37 -12.59
N GLY A 33 -2.71 2.56 -13.12
CA GLY A 33 -1.44 2.58 -12.37
C GLY A 33 -0.79 1.22 -12.13
N LYS A 34 -1.29 0.13 -12.70
CA LYS A 34 -0.52 -1.12 -12.81
C LYS A 34 0.59 -0.96 -13.84
N THR A 35 1.78 -1.46 -13.52
CA THR A 35 2.96 -1.37 -14.39
C THR A 35 3.55 -2.75 -14.70
N ALA A 36 4.19 -2.86 -15.86
CA ALA A 36 4.90 -4.05 -16.33
C ALA A 36 6.05 -3.65 -17.28
N ILE A 37 6.92 -4.59 -17.61
CA ILE A 37 7.97 -4.44 -18.64
C ILE A 37 7.64 -5.39 -19.79
N SER A 38 7.73 -4.93 -21.03
CA SER A 38 7.58 -5.80 -22.20
C SER A 38 8.76 -6.79 -22.26
N GLY A 39 8.47 -8.09 -22.23
CA GLY A 39 9.50 -9.13 -22.35
C GLY A 39 9.85 -9.49 -23.80
N THR A 40 8.96 -9.18 -24.73
CA THR A 40 9.09 -9.44 -26.17
C THR A 40 8.46 -8.30 -26.94
N ARG A 41 8.66 -8.28 -28.26
CA ARG A 41 7.85 -7.46 -29.15
C ARG A 41 6.37 -7.84 -28.98
N MET A 42 5.52 -6.85 -28.75
CA MET A 42 4.10 -7.06 -28.48
C MET A 42 3.27 -5.83 -28.85
N CYS A 43 1.96 -6.04 -29.05
CA CYS A 43 0.97 -4.97 -29.16
C CYS A 43 0.10 -4.90 -27.89
N PHE A 44 -0.55 -3.75 -27.64
CA PHE A 44 -1.37 -3.54 -26.45
C PHE A 44 -2.63 -2.71 -26.77
N SER A 45 -3.64 -2.81 -25.90
CA SER A 45 -4.91 -2.09 -26.04
C SER A 45 -4.77 -0.60 -25.72
N GLN A 46 -5.78 0.20 -26.08
CA GLN A 46 -5.83 1.64 -25.80
C GLN A 46 -5.85 2.00 -24.30
N ASP A 47 -6.07 1.01 -23.44
CA ASP A 47 -6.08 1.16 -21.98
C ASP A 47 -4.69 1.13 -21.36
N VAL A 48 -3.65 0.93 -22.18
CA VAL A 48 -2.24 0.86 -21.77
C VAL A 48 -1.45 1.92 -22.52
N THR A 49 -0.55 2.57 -21.81
CA THR A 49 0.46 3.46 -22.39
C THR A 49 1.82 2.81 -22.24
N ALA A 50 2.62 2.79 -23.31
CA ALA A 50 4.00 2.39 -23.26
C ALA A 50 4.91 3.63 -23.14
N ILE A 51 5.99 3.47 -22.37
CA ILE A 51 7.06 4.44 -22.19
C ILE A 51 8.34 3.76 -22.67
N GLN A 52 8.87 4.28 -23.77
CA GLN A 52 10.15 3.88 -24.31
C GLN A 52 11.25 4.70 -23.65
N LEU A 53 12.37 4.05 -23.31
CA LEU A 53 13.53 4.73 -22.72
C LEU A 53 14.56 5.03 -23.80
N ASP A 54 14.95 6.29 -23.92
CA ASP A 54 15.97 6.72 -24.89
C ASP A 54 17.37 6.23 -24.50
N ARG A 55 17.65 6.13 -23.20
CA ARG A 55 18.94 5.70 -22.62
C ARG A 55 18.76 4.58 -21.60
N PRO A 56 18.55 3.32 -22.05
CA PRO A 56 18.39 2.17 -21.16
C PRO A 56 19.66 1.82 -20.37
N ASP A 57 20.81 2.38 -20.77
CA ASP A 57 22.08 2.30 -20.06
C ASP A 57 22.18 3.26 -18.86
N LEU A 58 21.42 4.36 -18.86
CA LEU A 58 21.37 5.35 -17.78
C LEU A 58 20.08 5.26 -16.94
N VAL A 59 19.02 4.71 -17.52
CA VAL A 59 17.69 4.61 -16.90
C VAL A 59 17.23 3.16 -16.90
N ASP A 60 16.97 2.62 -15.72
CA ASP A 60 16.44 1.27 -15.55
C ASP A 60 14.91 1.26 -15.72
N ALA A 61 14.42 0.45 -16.66
CA ALA A 61 12.99 0.36 -16.97
C ALA A 61 12.17 -0.13 -15.77
N MET A 62 12.68 -1.09 -15.01
CA MET A 62 11.98 -1.58 -13.81
C MET A 62 11.95 -0.50 -12.73
N TYR A 63 13.02 0.27 -12.56
CA TYR A 63 13.03 1.40 -11.63
C TYR A 63 11.92 2.41 -11.95
N VAL A 64 11.79 2.81 -13.22
CA VAL A 64 10.70 3.69 -13.68
C VAL A 64 9.33 3.06 -13.41
N ALA A 65 9.15 1.79 -13.76
CA ALA A 65 7.90 1.06 -13.51
C ALA A 65 7.50 1.02 -12.04
N ARG A 66 8.47 0.83 -11.13
CA ARG A 66 8.27 0.82 -9.67
C ARG A 66 7.97 2.22 -9.12
N CYS A 67 8.63 3.25 -9.65
CA CYS A 67 8.41 4.64 -9.25
C CYS A 67 7.00 5.11 -9.63
N LEU A 68 6.56 4.84 -10.87
CA LEU A 68 5.21 5.18 -11.32
C LEU A 68 4.14 4.43 -10.50
N ARG A 69 4.40 3.16 -10.19
CA ARG A 69 3.50 2.36 -9.34
C ARG A 69 3.36 2.93 -7.92
N SER A 70 4.46 3.39 -7.31
CA SER A 70 4.39 3.99 -5.96
C SER A 70 3.67 5.35 -5.95
N ARG A 71 3.67 6.06 -7.08
CA ARG A 71 2.99 7.35 -7.27
C ARG A 71 1.55 7.24 -7.76
N ARG A 72 1.01 6.03 -7.91
CA ARG A 72 -0.36 5.77 -8.39
C ARG A 72 -1.41 6.67 -7.74
N ALA A 73 -1.37 6.83 -6.41
CA ALA A 73 -2.36 7.65 -5.69
C ALA A 73 -2.29 9.13 -6.09
N SER A 74 -1.09 9.67 -6.27
CA SER A 74 -0.87 11.06 -6.73
C SER A 74 -1.34 11.24 -8.17
N LEU A 75 -0.98 10.31 -9.06
CA LEU A 75 -1.39 10.31 -10.47
C LEU A 75 -2.92 10.28 -10.64
N LEU A 76 -3.62 9.56 -9.75
CA LEU A 76 -5.08 9.51 -9.72
C LEU A 76 -5.70 10.80 -9.19
N GLN A 77 -5.12 11.44 -8.17
CA GLN A 77 -5.62 12.71 -7.63
C GLN A 77 -5.52 13.84 -8.66
N LYS A 78 -4.45 13.88 -9.46
CA LYS A 78 -4.27 14.90 -10.52
C LYS A 78 -5.32 14.84 -11.63
N ASN A 79 -6.10 13.75 -11.73
CA ASN A 79 -7.17 13.57 -12.70
C ASN A 79 -8.58 13.78 -12.11
N GLN A 80 -8.71 14.30 -10.88
CA GLN A 80 -10.03 14.64 -10.31
C GLN A 80 -10.63 15.85 -11.05
N GLY A 81 -11.46 15.59 -12.06
CA GLY A 81 -12.17 16.63 -12.82
C GLY A 81 -12.56 16.24 -14.26
N SER A 82 -12.03 15.15 -14.82
CA SER A 82 -12.40 14.68 -16.14
C SER A 82 -13.48 13.59 -16.07
N THR A 83 -14.38 13.56 -17.07
CA THR A 83 -15.48 12.58 -17.20
C THR A 83 -14.98 11.13 -17.36
N ILE A 84 -13.67 10.93 -17.57
CA ILE A 84 -13.02 9.63 -17.77
C ILE A 84 -12.02 9.39 -16.64
N ALA A 85 -12.32 8.41 -15.78
CA ALA A 85 -11.38 7.94 -14.76
C ALA A 85 -10.16 7.26 -15.41
N GLY A 86 -9.00 7.94 -15.43
CA GLY A 86 -7.77 7.41 -16.03
C GLY A 86 -6.56 8.33 -15.85
N ILE A 87 -5.37 7.85 -16.23
CA ILE A 87 -4.14 8.66 -16.32
C ILE A 87 -3.95 9.09 -17.77
N THR A 88 -3.94 10.40 -18.03
CA THR A 88 -3.67 10.92 -19.38
C THR A 88 -2.17 10.85 -19.72
N LYS A 89 -1.85 10.85 -21.03
CA LYS A 89 -0.45 10.91 -21.49
C LYS A 89 0.24 12.18 -21.01
N ASP A 90 -0.44 13.32 -21.02
CA ASP A 90 0.12 14.61 -20.61
C ASP A 90 0.44 14.63 -19.11
N THR A 91 -0.45 14.10 -18.26
CA THR A 91 -0.18 13.95 -16.82
C THR A 91 1.03 13.06 -16.57
N LEU A 92 1.17 11.97 -17.32
CA LEU A 92 2.31 11.07 -17.20
C LEU A 92 3.62 11.73 -17.65
N ALA A 93 3.58 12.50 -18.75
CA ALA A 93 4.74 13.21 -19.29
C ALA A 93 5.24 14.33 -18.37
N LEU A 94 4.35 14.96 -17.60
CA LEU A 94 4.68 16.02 -16.64
C LEU A 94 5.11 15.48 -15.26
N GLU A 95 5.06 14.17 -15.05
CA GLU A 95 5.40 13.57 -13.76
C GLU A 95 6.92 13.59 -13.51
N GLN A 96 7.35 14.29 -12.45
CA GLN A 96 8.76 14.35 -12.07
C GLN A 96 9.15 13.16 -11.20
N ILE A 97 10.03 12.29 -11.68
CA ILE A 97 10.54 11.14 -10.92
C ILE A 97 11.95 11.39 -10.35
N PRO A 98 12.32 10.80 -9.20
CA PRO A 98 13.70 10.86 -8.73
C PRO A 98 14.53 9.92 -9.60
N LEU A 99 15.63 10.41 -10.17
CA LEU A 99 16.46 9.62 -11.08
C LEU A 99 17.89 9.48 -10.51
N PRO A 100 18.15 8.58 -9.55
CA PRO A 100 19.49 8.34 -9.03
C PRO A 100 20.40 7.70 -10.10
N PRO A 101 21.71 7.56 -9.86
CA PRO A 101 22.61 6.86 -10.79
C PRO A 101 22.16 5.42 -11.07
N ILE A 102 22.49 4.89 -12.25
CA ILE A 102 21.97 3.59 -12.73
C ILE A 102 22.25 2.44 -11.75
N SER A 103 23.41 2.42 -11.10
CA SER A 103 23.73 1.37 -10.13
C SER A 103 22.85 1.44 -8.89
N GLU A 104 22.49 2.65 -8.44
CA GLU A 104 21.54 2.85 -7.34
C GLU A 104 20.11 2.46 -7.76
N GLN A 105 19.69 2.81 -8.98
CA GLN A 105 18.39 2.39 -9.53
C GLN A 105 18.24 0.87 -9.50
N ARG A 106 19.24 0.14 -10.01
CA ARG A 106 19.27 -1.32 -10.01
C ARG A 106 19.28 -1.92 -8.60
N ARG A 107 20.01 -1.29 -7.67
CA ARG A 107 20.02 -1.72 -6.26
C ARG A 107 18.65 -1.57 -5.61
N ILE A 108 17.97 -0.44 -5.84
CA ILE A 108 16.61 -0.21 -5.36
C ILE A 108 15.67 -1.28 -5.92
N VAL A 109 15.74 -1.53 -7.23
CA VAL A 109 14.92 -2.55 -7.90
C VAL A 109 15.16 -3.94 -7.29
N ALA A 110 16.41 -4.31 -7.05
CA ALA A 110 16.76 -5.60 -6.45
C ALA A 110 16.14 -5.78 -5.05
N ILE A 111 16.26 -4.78 -4.17
CA ILE A 111 15.69 -4.83 -2.82
C ILE A 111 14.16 -4.94 -2.86
N LEU A 112 13.51 -4.13 -3.72
CA LEU A 112 12.06 -4.17 -3.86
C LEU A 112 11.58 -5.50 -4.45
N HIS A 113 12.34 -6.07 -5.39
CA HIS A 113 12.06 -7.37 -5.98
C HIS A 113 12.15 -8.50 -4.95
N GLU A 114 13.20 -8.53 -4.13
CA GLU A 114 13.36 -9.51 -3.04
C GLU A 114 12.16 -9.48 -2.07
N ALA A 115 11.74 -8.29 -1.65
CA ALA A 115 10.58 -8.13 -0.77
C ALA A 115 9.27 -8.64 -1.41
N GLU A 116 9.10 -8.44 -2.71
CA GLU A 116 7.92 -8.93 -3.44
C GLU A 116 7.93 -10.43 -3.69
N GLU A 117 9.10 -11.04 -3.92
CA GLU A 117 9.20 -12.48 -4.10
C GLU A 117 8.91 -13.23 -2.79
N VAL A 118 9.37 -12.70 -1.64
CA VAL A 118 8.98 -13.23 -0.32
C VAL A 118 7.45 -13.21 -0.17
N ARG A 119 6.81 -12.10 -0.54
CA ARG A 119 5.34 -11.98 -0.53
C ARG A 119 4.68 -12.98 -1.45
N ARG A 120 5.20 -13.15 -2.65
CA ARG A 120 4.64 -14.06 -3.65
C ARG A 120 4.67 -15.51 -3.15
N LEU A 121 5.80 -15.95 -2.60
CA LEU A 121 5.96 -17.28 -2.04
C LEU A 121 5.02 -17.51 -0.85
N ARG A 122 4.86 -16.52 0.03
CA ARG A 122 3.93 -16.59 1.17
C ARG A 122 2.48 -16.71 0.71
N VAL A 123 2.04 -15.88 -0.23
CA VAL A 123 0.67 -15.94 -0.78
C VAL A 123 0.41 -17.32 -1.42
N GLY A 124 1.37 -17.87 -2.16
CA GLY A 124 1.27 -19.23 -2.70
C GLY A 124 1.16 -20.31 -1.60
N SER A 125 1.91 -20.16 -0.51
CA SER A 125 1.80 -21.04 0.67
C SER A 125 0.41 -20.97 1.31
N ASN A 126 -0.17 -19.77 1.45
CA ASN A 126 -1.51 -19.60 2.03
C ASN A 126 -2.59 -20.36 1.25
N GLU A 127 -2.56 -20.30 -0.09
CA GLU A 127 -3.52 -21.04 -0.92
C GLU A 127 -3.41 -22.55 -0.72
N ILE A 128 -2.20 -23.06 -0.53
CA ILE A 128 -1.95 -24.49 -0.28
C ILE A 128 -2.50 -24.89 1.10
N VAL A 129 -2.25 -24.08 2.13
CA VAL A 129 -2.76 -24.33 3.50
C VAL A 129 -4.29 -24.31 3.52
N GLN A 130 -4.92 -23.38 2.81
CA GLN A 130 -6.39 -23.31 2.71
C GLN A 130 -6.98 -24.57 2.05
N LYS A 131 -6.37 -25.05 0.96
CA LYS A 131 -6.77 -26.31 0.31
C LYS A 131 -6.53 -27.53 1.21
N LEU A 132 -5.48 -27.51 2.03
CA LEU A 132 -5.19 -28.59 2.98
C LEU A 132 -6.28 -28.68 4.06
N ALA A 133 -6.75 -27.55 4.58
CA ALA A 133 -7.83 -27.52 5.57
C ALA A 133 -9.12 -28.19 5.03
N GLU A 134 -9.47 -27.91 3.77
CA GLU A 134 -10.62 -28.54 3.11
C GLU A 134 -10.40 -30.04 2.92
N LYS A 135 -9.20 -30.44 2.48
CA LYS A 135 -8.84 -31.85 2.32
C LYS A 135 -8.92 -32.62 3.64
N ILE A 136 -8.45 -32.03 4.76
CA ILE A 136 -8.53 -32.64 6.10
C ILE A 136 -9.98 -32.98 6.45
N PHE A 137 -10.92 -32.07 6.16
CA PHE A 137 -12.34 -32.34 6.40
C PHE A 137 -12.87 -33.50 5.57
N TYR A 138 -12.57 -33.54 4.26
CA TYR A 138 -13.02 -34.63 3.40
C TYR A 138 -12.39 -35.98 3.74
N ASP A 139 -11.11 -36.02 4.10
CA ASP A 139 -10.44 -37.24 4.55
C ASP A 139 -11.05 -37.76 5.86
N HIS A 140 -11.37 -36.85 6.79
CA HIS A 140 -12.05 -37.20 8.04
C HIS A 140 -13.45 -37.73 7.79
N LEU A 141 -14.23 -37.05 6.93
CA LEU A 141 -15.57 -37.50 6.51
C LEU A 141 -15.53 -38.88 5.85
N ARG A 142 -14.53 -39.14 4.99
CA ARG A 142 -14.35 -40.44 4.32
C ARG A 142 -14.06 -41.55 5.33
N LYS A 143 -13.22 -41.28 6.34
CA LYS A 143 -12.86 -42.24 7.39
C LYS A 143 -14.07 -42.65 8.23
N TYR A 144 -14.93 -41.71 8.57
CA TYR A 144 -16.10 -41.94 9.44
C TYR A 144 -17.43 -42.05 8.69
N LYS A 145 -17.39 -42.27 7.36
CA LYS A 145 -18.57 -42.46 6.52
C LYS A 145 -19.59 -43.47 7.08
N PRO A 146 -19.19 -44.63 7.64
CA PRO A 146 -20.15 -45.61 8.16
C PRO A 146 -21.03 -45.11 9.32
N VAL A 147 -20.52 -44.16 10.12
CA VAL A 147 -21.23 -43.60 11.29
C VAL A 147 -21.77 -42.19 11.03
N THR A 148 -21.63 -41.68 9.81
CA THR A 148 -22.06 -40.33 9.43
C THR A 148 -23.54 -40.35 9.05
N ARG A 149 -24.34 -39.53 9.71
CA ARG A 149 -25.74 -39.28 9.34
C ARG A 149 -25.84 -38.00 8.52
N TYR A 150 -26.76 -37.94 7.56
CA TYR A 150 -27.08 -36.69 6.87
C TYR A 150 -28.33 -36.07 7.50
N VAL A 151 -28.25 -34.77 7.78
CA VAL A 151 -29.32 -34.00 8.45
C VAL A 151 -29.53 -32.68 7.71
N SER A 152 -30.75 -32.14 7.73
CA SER A 152 -31.03 -30.85 7.09
C SER A 152 -30.43 -29.70 7.89
N ILE A 153 -29.95 -28.65 7.23
CA ILE A 153 -29.42 -27.46 7.92
C ILE A 153 -30.49 -26.87 8.85
N GLY A 154 -31.76 -26.84 8.42
CA GLY A 154 -32.87 -26.31 9.21
C GLY A 154 -33.12 -27.05 10.53
N ASP A 155 -32.85 -28.35 10.59
CA ASP A 155 -32.95 -29.15 11.82
C ASP A 155 -31.72 -28.99 12.72
N THR A 156 -30.60 -28.51 12.18
CA THR A 156 -29.33 -28.37 12.93
C THR A 156 -29.10 -26.99 13.51
N VAL A 157 -29.50 -25.92 12.82
CA VAL A 157 -29.19 -24.53 13.19
C VAL A 157 -30.36 -23.60 12.92
N GLN A 158 -30.37 -22.46 13.62
CA GLN A 158 -31.14 -21.28 13.25
C GLN A 158 -30.18 -20.20 12.75
N VAL A 159 -30.54 -19.53 11.65
CA VAL A 159 -29.77 -18.39 11.13
C VAL A 159 -30.57 -17.09 11.21
N LYS A 160 -29.86 -15.98 11.44
CA LYS A 160 -30.39 -14.61 11.41
C LYS A 160 -29.51 -13.72 10.53
N SER A 161 -30.04 -12.59 10.10
CA SER A 161 -29.26 -11.59 9.36
C SER A 161 -28.40 -10.79 10.34
N GLY A 162 -27.19 -10.41 9.91
CA GLY A 162 -26.38 -9.45 10.65
C GLY A 162 -26.98 -8.05 10.68
N GLU A 163 -26.26 -7.12 11.29
CA GLU A 163 -26.71 -5.74 11.49
C GLU A 163 -26.05 -4.79 10.49
N PHE A 164 -26.83 -3.87 9.93
CA PHE A 164 -26.33 -2.91 8.95
C PHE A 164 -25.22 -2.02 9.54
N LEU A 165 -24.06 -1.98 8.87
CA LEU A 165 -22.94 -1.12 9.24
C LEU A 165 -22.24 -0.61 7.97
N PRO A 166 -22.51 0.63 7.52
CA PRO A 166 -21.89 1.18 6.33
C PRO A 166 -20.43 1.57 6.59
N ALA A 167 -19.60 1.53 5.55
CA ALA A 167 -18.17 1.86 5.66
C ALA A 167 -17.90 3.25 6.27
N SER A 168 -18.75 4.23 5.98
CA SER A 168 -18.66 5.59 6.55
C SER A 168 -18.94 5.65 8.06
N ALA A 169 -19.64 4.66 8.62
CA ALA A 169 -19.90 4.56 10.06
C ALA A 169 -18.83 3.72 10.81
N MET A 170 -17.92 3.06 10.09
CA MET A 170 -16.86 2.28 10.69
C MET A 170 -15.82 3.20 11.34
N LYS A 171 -15.89 3.28 12.67
CA LYS A 171 -14.89 3.98 13.50
C LYS A 171 -13.63 3.14 13.68
N LEU A 172 -12.47 3.81 13.74
CA LEU A 172 -11.18 3.18 13.99
C LEU A 172 -11.22 2.30 15.25
N GLY A 173 -10.85 1.03 15.11
CA GLY A 173 -10.81 0.04 16.18
C GLY A 173 -10.27 -1.30 15.67
N THR A 174 -10.25 -2.31 16.52
CA THR A 174 -9.67 -3.63 16.24
C THR A 174 -10.72 -4.73 16.05
N VAL A 175 -12.01 -4.43 16.20
CA VAL A 175 -13.10 -5.40 16.05
C VAL A 175 -13.27 -5.71 14.56
N PRO A 176 -13.05 -6.95 14.11
CA PRO A 176 -13.25 -7.31 12.70
C PRO A 176 -14.73 -7.25 12.33
N VAL A 177 -15.03 -6.61 11.18
CA VAL A 177 -16.36 -6.52 10.60
C VAL A 177 -16.45 -7.51 9.44
N TYR A 178 -17.30 -8.53 9.57
CA TYR A 178 -17.52 -9.55 8.56
C TYR A 178 -18.72 -9.21 7.68
N GLY A 179 -18.61 -9.46 6.39
CA GLY A 179 -19.74 -9.57 5.46
C GLY A 179 -19.63 -10.85 4.63
N GLY A 180 -20.19 -10.85 3.42
CA GLY A 180 -20.20 -12.05 2.57
C GLY A 180 -18.83 -12.52 2.08
N ASN A 181 -17.83 -11.62 2.02
CA ASN A 181 -16.47 -11.91 1.57
C ASN A 181 -15.48 -12.13 2.74
N GLY A 182 -15.97 -12.40 3.95
CA GLY A 182 -15.13 -12.39 5.14
C GLY A 182 -14.95 -10.98 5.71
N ILE A 183 -13.76 -10.64 6.21
CA ILE A 183 -13.49 -9.36 6.89
C ILE A 183 -13.50 -8.20 5.87
N ASN A 184 -14.46 -7.29 6.02
CA ASN A 184 -14.68 -6.13 5.16
C ASN A 184 -14.17 -4.80 5.79
N GLY A 185 -13.63 -4.85 7.00
CA GLY A 185 -13.13 -3.68 7.71
C GLY A 185 -12.99 -3.93 9.20
N TYR A 186 -12.71 -2.86 9.94
CA TYR A 186 -12.64 -2.89 11.40
C TYR A 186 -13.48 -1.80 12.01
N HIS A 187 -14.01 -2.09 13.20
CA HIS A 187 -14.82 -1.17 13.98
C HIS A 187 -14.31 -1.12 15.44
N ASN A 188 -14.85 -0.22 16.24
CA ASN A 188 -14.53 -0.11 17.66
C ASN A 188 -15.56 -0.78 18.58
N LYS A 189 -16.65 -1.32 18.02
CA LYS A 189 -17.70 -2.02 18.76
C LYS A 189 -18.01 -3.37 18.12
N SER A 190 -18.09 -4.42 18.94
CA SER A 190 -18.51 -5.75 18.53
C SER A 190 -20.03 -5.92 18.61
N LEU A 191 -20.57 -6.77 17.73
CA LEU A 191 -21.94 -7.26 17.80
C LEU A 191 -22.00 -8.57 18.60
N PHE A 192 -20.97 -9.41 18.47
CA PHE A 192 -20.85 -10.69 19.15
C PHE A 192 -19.55 -10.75 19.93
N SER A 193 -19.60 -11.24 21.17
CA SER A 193 -18.42 -11.51 21.99
C SER A 193 -17.75 -12.84 21.64
N SER A 194 -18.53 -13.85 21.26
CA SER A 194 -18.04 -15.17 20.85
C SER A 194 -18.00 -15.34 19.32
N SER A 195 -17.19 -16.29 18.85
CA SER A 195 -17.13 -16.69 17.44
C SER A 195 -18.50 -17.17 16.94
N LYS A 196 -18.83 -16.82 15.69
CA LYS A 196 -20.06 -17.19 15.00
C LYS A 196 -19.74 -17.79 13.64
N ILE A 197 -20.63 -18.63 13.13
CA ILE A 197 -20.59 -19.05 11.73
C ILE A 197 -21.28 -17.96 10.92
N CYS A 198 -20.57 -17.37 9.97
CA CYS A 198 -21.01 -16.33 9.04
C CYS A 198 -21.18 -16.94 7.64
N ILE A 199 -22.30 -16.67 6.98
CA ILE A 199 -22.63 -17.19 5.64
C ILE A 199 -22.97 -15.99 4.74
N GLY A 200 -22.24 -15.83 3.64
CA GLY A 200 -22.47 -14.73 2.70
C GLY A 200 -23.88 -14.75 2.13
N ARG A 201 -24.58 -13.62 2.25
CA ARG A 201 -25.99 -13.51 1.86
C ARG A 201 -26.17 -12.88 0.49
N VAL A 202 -25.42 -11.82 0.17
CA VAL A 202 -25.64 -10.97 -1.02
C VAL A 202 -24.37 -10.92 -1.89
N GLY A 203 -24.54 -10.98 -3.22
CA GLY A 203 -23.49 -10.71 -4.21
C GLY A 203 -22.64 -11.91 -4.60
N ALA A 204 -21.44 -11.67 -5.15
CA ALA A 204 -20.56 -12.72 -5.70
C ALA A 204 -20.13 -13.78 -4.67
N TYR A 205 -20.13 -13.43 -3.38
CA TYR A 205 -19.72 -14.31 -2.28
C TYR A 205 -20.91 -14.94 -1.55
N CYS A 206 -22.06 -14.97 -2.20
CA CYS A 206 -23.25 -15.64 -1.70
C CYS A 206 -22.94 -17.13 -1.42
N GLY A 207 -23.20 -17.58 -0.20
CA GLY A 207 -23.03 -18.97 0.23
C GLY A 207 -21.61 -19.35 0.67
N VAL A 208 -20.66 -18.41 0.65
CA VAL A 208 -19.35 -18.60 1.27
C VAL A 208 -19.50 -18.63 2.79
N VAL A 209 -18.86 -19.60 3.44
CA VAL A 209 -18.95 -19.80 4.90
C VAL A 209 -17.61 -19.43 5.56
N HIS A 210 -17.70 -18.62 6.61
CA HIS A 210 -16.59 -18.21 7.46
C HIS A 210 -16.88 -18.52 8.93
N LEU A 211 -15.86 -18.93 9.68
CA LEU A 211 -15.89 -18.89 11.13
C LEU A 211 -15.30 -17.55 11.58
N THR A 212 -16.07 -16.74 12.30
CA THR A 212 -15.57 -15.43 12.74
C THR A 212 -14.61 -15.57 13.93
N MET A 213 -13.71 -14.61 14.06
CA MET A 213 -13.03 -14.35 15.33
C MET A 213 -14.05 -13.96 16.42
N PRO A 214 -13.73 -14.20 17.71
CA PRO A 214 -14.49 -13.61 18.81
C PRO A 214 -14.42 -12.08 18.73
N ASN A 215 -15.31 -11.39 19.45
CA ASN A 215 -15.42 -9.93 19.42
C ASN A 215 -15.51 -9.38 17.99
N SER A 216 -16.55 -9.76 17.26
CA SER A 216 -16.72 -9.40 15.85
C SER A 216 -18.07 -8.73 15.58
N TRP A 217 -18.15 -8.04 14.44
CA TRP A 217 -19.40 -7.55 13.86
C TRP A 217 -19.73 -8.37 12.62
N ILE A 218 -21.00 -8.71 12.37
CA ILE A 218 -21.45 -9.34 11.13
C ILE A 218 -22.49 -8.43 10.50
N THR A 219 -22.29 -8.04 9.24
CA THR A 219 -23.19 -7.13 8.53
C THR A 219 -24.43 -7.83 7.98
N ASP A 220 -25.44 -7.05 7.62
CA ASP A 220 -26.69 -7.49 6.98
C ASP A 220 -26.49 -8.21 5.62
N ASN A 221 -25.32 -8.01 4.99
CA ASN A 221 -24.87 -8.74 3.81
C ASN A 221 -24.45 -10.20 4.09
N ALA A 222 -24.55 -10.65 5.35
CA ALA A 222 -24.33 -12.01 5.77
C ALA A 222 -25.43 -12.51 6.71
N LEU A 223 -25.61 -13.83 6.72
CA LEU A 223 -26.35 -14.55 7.74
C LEU A 223 -25.37 -15.05 8.80
N TYR A 224 -25.80 -15.15 10.05
CA TYR A 224 -25.04 -15.81 11.09
C TYR A 224 -25.87 -16.91 11.77
N VAL A 225 -25.20 -17.94 12.27
CA VAL A 225 -25.85 -18.98 13.09
C VAL A 225 -26.14 -18.40 14.48
N SER A 226 -27.42 -18.15 14.76
CA SER A 226 -27.89 -17.62 16.04
C SER A 226 -28.02 -18.70 17.11
N GLU A 227 -28.33 -19.92 16.69
CA GLU A 227 -28.58 -21.07 17.57
C GLU A 227 -28.12 -22.37 16.89
N ILE A 228 -27.50 -23.26 17.66
CA ILE A 228 -27.21 -24.64 17.26
C ILE A 228 -28.19 -25.54 18.01
N LYS A 229 -29.05 -26.25 17.26
CA LYS A 229 -30.18 -27.04 17.79
C LYS A 229 -29.78 -28.45 18.23
N ILE A 230 -28.57 -28.89 17.86
CA ILE A 230 -28.05 -30.23 18.09
C ILE A 230 -26.67 -30.18 18.76
N PRO A 231 -26.22 -31.24 19.43
CA PRO A 231 -24.84 -31.34 19.90
C PRO A 231 -23.87 -31.33 18.70
N ALA A 232 -23.19 -30.22 18.49
CA ALA A 232 -22.19 -30.09 17.42
C ALA A 232 -21.12 -29.05 17.76
N ASN A 233 -19.87 -29.35 17.39
CA ASN A 233 -18.76 -28.39 17.48
C ASN A 233 -18.88 -27.33 16.38
N ILE A 234 -18.68 -26.06 16.76
CA ILE A 234 -18.83 -24.93 15.82
C ILE A 234 -17.87 -25.02 14.62
N THR A 235 -16.63 -25.46 14.84
CA THR A 235 -15.61 -25.65 13.79
C THR A 235 -16.00 -26.76 12.81
N TYR A 236 -16.53 -27.87 13.33
CA TYR A 236 -17.05 -28.97 12.52
C TYR A 236 -18.24 -28.50 11.68
N LEU A 237 -19.19 -27.83 12.31
CA LEU A 237 -20.40 -27.34 11.66
C LEU A 237 -20.08 -26.32 10.57
N ALA A 238 -19.13 -25.40 10.81
CA ALA A 238 -18.65 -24.46 9.79
C ALA A 238 -18.04 -25.20 8.58
N SER A 239 -17.27 -26.27 8.83
CA SER A 239 -16.64 -27.07 7.78
C SER A 239 -17.67 -27.88 6.99
N ALA A 240 -18.67 -28.45 7.65
CA ALA A 240 -19.77 -29.18 7.02
C ALA A 240 -20.64 -28.26 6.15
N LEU A 241 -20.94 -27.04 6.63
CA LEU A 241 -21.66 -26.02 5.86
C LEU A 241 -20.85 -25.55 4.64
N LYS A 242 -19.53 -25.37 4.79
CA LYS A 242 -18.65 -25.03 3.66
C LYS A 242 -18.65 -26.15 2.61
N ALA A 243 -18.51 -27.41 3.03
CA ALA A 243 -18.52 -28.56 2.13
C ALA A 243 -19.85 -28.76 1.39
N ALA A 244 -20.97 -28.29 1.95
CA ALA A 244 -22.27 -28.30 1.26
C ALA A 244 -22.31 -27.39 0.02
N GLY A 245 -21.35 -26.46 -0.11
CA GLY A 245 -21.23 -25.54 -1.25
C GLY A 245 -22.49 -24.71 -1.44
N LEU A 246 -22.86 -23.94 -0.41
CA LEU A 246 -24.14 -23.23 -0.33
C LEU A 246 -24.36 -22.23 -1.46
N ASN A 247 -23.27 -21.76 -2.09
CA ASN A 247 -23.28 -20.85 -3.23
C ASN A 247 -24.14 -21.35 -4.40
N ARG A 248 -24.29 -22.67 -4.57
CA ARG A 248 -25.14 -23.27 -5.62
C ARG A 248 -26.64 -23.01 -5.43
N PHE A 249 -27.06 -22.64 -4.22
CA PHE A 249 -28.46 -22.39 -3.87
C PHE A 249 -28.84 -20.90 -3.93
N ALA A 250 -27.90 -20.03 -4.33
CA ALA A 250 -28.15 -18.62 -4.56
C ALA A 250 -29.18 -18.39 -5.67
N SER A 251 -29.95 -17.30 -5.58
CA SER A 251 -30.84 -16.88 -6.66
C SER A 251 -30.06 -16.50 -7.92
N GLN A 252 -30.58 -16.87 -9.08
CA GLN A 252 -29.98 -16.60 -10.40
C GLN A 252 -30.40 -15.24 -11.00
N GLY A 253 -30.91 -14.32 -10.17
CA GLY A 253 -31.28 -12.96 -10.59
C GLY A 253 -30.06 -12.04 -10.72
N GLY A 254 -30.27 -10.77 -11.10
CA GLY A 254 -29.18 -9.80 -11.34
C GLY A 254 -28.19 -9.64 -10.18
N GLN A 255 -28.66 -9.74 -8.92
CA GLN A 255 -27.79 -9.87 -7.74
C GLN A 255 -28.09 -11.20 -7.02
N PRO A 256 -27.10 -12.12 -6.94
CA PRO A 256 -27.26 -13.38 -6.22
C PRO A 256 -27.56 -13.16 -4.73
N LEU A 257 -28.53 -13.93 -4.22
CA LEU A 257 -29.00 -13.85 -2.83
C LEU A 257 -29.24 -15.26 -2.25
N ILE A 258 -28.82 -15.45 -1.00
CA ILE A 258 -29.18 -16.60 -0.17
C ILE A 258 -30.09 -16.13 0.95
N SER A 259 -31.15 -16.89 1.18
CA SER A 259 -32.06 -16.74 2.32
C SER A 259 -31.97 -17.98 3.20
N ALA A 260 -32.40 -17.85 4.45
CA ALA A 260 -32.53 -18.99 5.37
C ALA A 260 -33.37 -20.12 4.75
N SER A 261 -34.49 -19.78 4.11
CA SER A 261 -35.39 -20.74 3.44
C SER A 261 -34.73 -21.53 2.32
N ARG A 262 -33.70 -20.99 1.66
CA ARG A 262 -32.96 -21.67 0.59
C ARG A 262 -31.93 -22.66 1.12
N ILE A 263 -31.34 -22.36 2.28
CA ILE A 263 -30.28 -23.21 2.86
C ILE A 263 -30.85 -24.27 3.81
N TYR A 264 -31.97 -24.02 4.48
CA TYR A 264 -32.54 -24.98 5.44
C TYR A 264 -32.79 -26.39 4.88
N PRO A 265 -33.25 -26.57 3.62
CA PRO A 265 -33.44 -27.90 3.04
C PRO A 265 -32.14 -28.64 2.68
N VAL A 266 -31.00 -27.96 2.63
CA VAL A 266 -29.72 -28.56 2.24
C VAL A 266 -29.27 -29.53 3.33
N THR A 267 -28.75 -30.69 2.94
CA THR A 267 -28.26 -31.70 3.88
C THR A 267 -26.77 -31.56 4.13
N ILE A 268 -26.35 -31.68 5.39
CA ILE A 268 -24.96 -31.72 5.81
C ILE A 268 -24.64 -33.04 6.55
N PRO A 269 -23.38 -33.50 6.50
CA PRO A 269 -22.96 -34.64 7.30
C PRO A 269 -22.92 -34.26 8.78
N LEU A 270 -23.37 -35.17 9.64
CA LEU A 270 -23.31 -35.10 11.09
C LEU A 270 -22.66 -36.38 11.62
N MET A 271 -21.51 -36.22 12.24
CA MET A 271 -20.78 -37.32 12.88
C MET A 271 -21.06 -37.35 14.39
N PRO A 272 -20.80 -38.48 15.07
CA PRO A 272 -20.84 -38.55 16.53
C PRO A 272 -19.87 -37.53 17.16
N MET A 273 -20.25 -36.97 18.32
CA MET A 273 -19.44 -35.96 19.04
C MET A 273 -17.96 -36.34 19.22
N PRO A 274 -17.59 -37.58 19.63
CA PRO A 274 -16.18 -37.95 19.77
C PRO A 274 -15.36 -37.79 18.48
N GLU A 275 -16.00 -37.97 17.31
CA GLU A 275 -15.32 -37.81 16.03
C GLU A 275 -15.32 -36.35 15.55
N GLN A 276 -16.30 -35.55 15.98
CA GLN A 276 -16.25 -34.10 15.81
C GLN A 276 -15.12 -33.48 16.65
N ASP A 277 -14.87 -33.97 17.86
CA ASP A 277 -13.78 -33.50 18.73
C ASP A 277 -12.41 -33.80 18.14
N LYS A 278 -12.21 -35.00 17.58
CA LYS A 278 -10.98 -35.36 16.86
C LYS A 278 -10.75 -34.47 15.64
N PHE A 279 -11.82 -34.15 14.90
CA PHE A 279 -11.73 -33.20 13.79
C PHE A 279 -11.36 -31.80 14.30
N ASP A 280 -12.05 -31.31 15.34
CA ASP A 280 -11.84 -29.98 15.89
C ASP A 280 -10.40 -29.78 16.36
N MET A 281 -9.82 -30.76 17.06
CA MET A 281 -8.41 -30.71 17.49
C MET A 281 -7.46 -30.55 16.30
N LYS A 282 -7.63 -31.35 15.23
CA LYS A 282 -6.78 -31.30 14.03
C LYS A 282 -7.03 -30.03 13.19
N ALA A 283 -8.27 -29.58 13.15
CA ALA A 283 -8.67 -28.39 12.41
C ALA A 283 -8.12 -27.12 13.06
N ARG A 284 -8.13 -27.03 14.40
CA ARG A 284 -7.56 -25.91 15.15
C ARG A 284 -6.09 -25.68 14.84
N GLU A 285 -5.26 -26.73 14.81
CA GLU A 285 -3.86 -26.61 14.42
C GLU A 285 -3.69 -25.98 13.02
N THR A 286 -4.55 -26.34 12.08
CA THR A 286 -4.51 -25.81 10.71
C THR A 286 -5.05 -24.36 10.65
N PHE A 287 -6.12 -24.06 11.39
CA PHE A 287 -6.71 -22.73 11.46
C PHE A 287 -5.80 -21.73 12.16
N ASP A 288 -5.07 -22.14 13.20
CA ASP A 288 -4.11 -21.30 13.91
C ASP A 288 -2.96 -20.90 12.98
N LEU A 289 -2.47 -21.85 12.17
CA LEU A 289 -1.49 -21.54 11.12
C LEU A 289 -2.07 -20.51 10.13
N ILE A 290 -3.28 -20.72 9.60
CA ILE A 290 -3.92 -19.77 8.67
C ILE A 290 -4.03 -18.36 9.30
N ASN A 291 -4.46 -18.27 10.56
CA ASN A 291 -4.60 -17.01 11.26
C ASN A 291 -3.26 -16.29 11.47
N GLN A 292 -2.18 -17.03 11.77
CA GLN A 292 -0.83 -16.48 11.86
C GLN A 292 -0.39 -15.91 10.50
N HIS A 293 -0.68 -16.62 9.41
CA HIS A 293 -0.38 -16.18 8.05
C HIS A 293 -1.13 -14.90 7.64
N ASP A 294 -2.38 -14.71 8.09
CA ASP A 294 -3.18 -13.50 7.85
C ASP A 294 -2.66 -12.29 8.63
N ALA A 295 -2.15 -12.49 9.84
CA ALA A 295 -1.51 -11.42 10.61
C ALA A 295 -0.20 -10.95 9.94
N ILE A 296 0.60 -11.90 9.46
CA ILE A 296 1.83 -11.62 8.70
C ILE A 296 1.52 -10.84 7.42
N GLU A 297 0.42 -11.15 6.72
CA GLU A 297 0.01 -10.44 5.51
C GLU A 297 -0.13 -8.93 5.69
N LYS A 298 -0.81 -8.52 6.77
CA LYS A 298 -1.04 -7.11 7.05
C LYS A 298 0.27 -6.40 7.32
N MET A 299 1.14 -7.01 8.13
CA MET A 299 2.45 -6.47 8.48
C MET A 299 3.32 -6.33 7.22
N GLU A 300 3.34 -7.35 6.37
CA GLU A 300 4.06 -7.35 5.10
C GLU A 300 3.57 -6.25 4.16
N SER A 301 2.26 -6.04 4.03
CA SER A 301 1.71 -4.98 3.19
C SER A 301 2.20 -3.60 3.64
N ILE A 302 2.26 -3.37 4.96
CA ILE A 302 2.77 -2.12 5.54
C ILE A 302 4.28 -1.99 5.27
N THR A 303 5.04 -3.07 5.46
CA THR A 303 6.49 -3.10 5.22
C THR A 303 6.84 -2.80 3.77
N ILE A 304 6.15 -3.41 2.80
CA ILE A 304 6.39 -3.17 1.37
C ILE A 304 6.05 -1.72 0.99
N GLN A 305 4.99 -1.16 1.55
CA GLN A 305 4.65 0.26 1.36
C GLN A 305 5.75 1.17 1.94
N SER A 306 6.27 0.83 3.12
CA SER A 306 7.38 1.54 3.76
C SER A 306 8.66 1.46 2.91
N LEU A 307 9.05 0.26 2.46
CA LEU A 307 10.21 0.04 1.58
C LEU A 307 10.10 0.85 0.29
N SER A 308 8.92 0.86 -0.34
CA SER A 308 8.67 1.66 -1.54
C SER A 308 8.81 3.16 -1.26
N SER A 309 8.31 3.65 -0.12
CA SER A 309 8.46 5.05 0.30
C SER A 309 9.93 5.41 0.55
N GLN A 310 10.69 4.54 1.21
CA GLN A 310 12.13 4.73 1.46
C GLN A 310 12.96 4.67 0.18
N ALA A 311 12.60 3.82 -0.78
CA ALA A 311 13.26 3.69 -2.08
C ALA A 311 13.28 5.03 -2.83
N PHE A 312 12.13 5.66 -2.97
CA PHE A 312 11.98 6.87 -3.78
C PHE A 312 12.19 8.18 -3.00
N SER A 313 12.42 8.11 -1.69
CA SER A 313 12.87 9.24 -0.87
C SER A 313 14.39 9.25 -0.63
N GLY A 314 15.11 8.28 -1.19
CA GLY A 314 16.57 8.14 -1.05
C GLY A 314 17.02 7.52 0.28
N LYS A 315 16.12 7.10 1.16
CA LYS A 315 16.50 6.55 2.47
C LYS A 315 16.95 5.10 2.41
N LEU A 316 16.38 4.32 1.48
CA LEU A 316 16.62 2.86 1.39
C LEU A 316 18.10 2.50 1.16
N THR A 317 18.80 3.33 0.39
CA THR A 317 20.17 3.08 -0.09
C THR A 317 21.20 3.99 0.58
N ALA A 318 20.84 4.78 1.60
CA ALA A 318 21.72 5.81 2.17
C ALA A 318 23.11 5.26 2.59
N ILE A 319 23.15 4.18 3.37
CA ILE A 319 24.40 3.54 3.82
C ILE A 319 25.18 2.95 2.62
N TRP A 320 24.46 2.43 1.63
CA TRP A 320 25.08 1.86 0.43
C TRP A 320 25.72 2.95 -0.43
N ARG A 321 25.10 4.13 -0.54
CA ARG A 321 25.64 5.28 -1.28
C ARG A 321 26.99 5.72 -0.73
N ASP A 322 27.13 5.80 0.59
CA ASP A 322 28.39 6.22 1.23
C ASP A 322 29.56 5.30 0.85
N ARG A 323 29.28 4.01 0.65
CA ARG A 323 30.31 3.01 0.28
C ARG A 323 30.61 2.97 -1.23
N HIS A 324 29.76 3.56 -2.07
CA HIS A 324 29.87 3.53 -3.54
C HIS A 324 30.00 4.93 -4.14
N LEU A 325 30.39 5.93 -3.34
CA LEU A 325 30.35 7.33 -3.70
C LEU A 325 31.10 7.64 -5.00
N GLU A 326 32.33 7.14 -5.17
CA GLU A 326 33.14 7.39 -6.37
C GLU A 326 32.46 6.92 -7.66
N GLN A 327 31.87 5.71 -7.63
CA GLN A 327 31.14 5.17 -8.76
C GLN A 327 29.89 6.01 -9.05
N LEU A 328 29.11 6.31 -8.02
CA LEU A 328 27.87 7.07 -8.13
C LEU A 328 28.11 8.49 -8.64
N THR A 329 29.21 9.14 -8.24
CA THR A 329 29.57 10.48 -8.74
C THR A 329 29.88 10.46 -10.23
N ARG A 330 30.58 9.43 -10.73
CA ARG A 330 30.85 9.29 -12.18
C ARG A 330 29.58 9.04 -12.97
N GLU A 331 28.76 8.09 -12.53
CA GLU A 331 27.48 7.78 -13.16
C GLU A 331 26.50 8.97 -13.11
N ALA A 332 26.49 9.73 -12.00
CA ALA A 332 25.72 10.96 -11.89
C ALA A 332 26.19 12.02 -12.88
N ALA A 333 27.51 12.20 -13.03
CA ALA A 333 28.06 13.17 -13.99
C ALA A 333 27.67 12.82 -15.44
N GLU A 334 27.72 11.54 -15.81
CA GLU A 334 27.27 11.07 -17.12
C GLU A 334 25.77 11.33 -17.35
N ARG A 335 24.94 11.02 -16.34
CA ARG A 335 23.50 11.32 -16.35
C ARG A 335 23.24 12.82 -16.53
N GLU A 336 23.88 13.67 -15.73
CA GLU A 336 23.71 15.14 -15.80
C GLU A 336 24.13 15.69 -17.17
N ALA A 337 25.24 15.20 -17.71
CA ALA A 337 25.70 15.59 -19.05
C ALA A 337 24.63 15.26 -20.11
N TRP A 338 24.05 14.06 -20.06
CA TRP A 338 22.96 13.68 -20.97
C TRP A 338 21.70 14.55 -20.75
N LEU A 339 21.25 14.75 -19.51
CA LEU A 339 20.07 15.58 -19.21
C LEU A 339 20.25 17.02 -19.71
N ALA A 340 21.46 17.57 -19.60
CA ALA A 340 21.79 18.90 -20.12
C ALA A 340 21.63 18.97 -21.65
N THR A 341 22.01 17.92 -22.41
CA THR A 341 21.79 17.88 -23.86
C THR A 341 20.32 17.91 -24.25
N GLN A 342 19.43 17.41 -23.38
CA GLN A 342 17.98 17.38 -23.60
C GLN A 342 17.29 18.66 -23.11
N GLY A 343 18.04 19.66 -22.66
CA GLY A 343 17.48 20.91 -22.10
C GLY A 343 16.73 20.70 -20.78
N VAL A 344 16.95 19.55 -20.10
CA VAL A 344 16.33 19.28 -18.80
C VAL A 344 17.04 20.11 -17.75
N THR A 345 16.41 21.19 -17.33
CA THR A 345 16.88 21.96 -16.18
C THR A 345 16.46 21.25 -14.91
N ASN A 346 17.42 20.94 -14.03
CA ASN A 346 17.10 20.54 -12.66
C ASN A 346 16.19 21.63 -12.07
N PRO A 347 14.96 21.32 -11.61
CA PRO A 347 14.18 22.31 -10.88
C PRO A 347 15.07 22.79 -9.74
N ARG A 348 15.48 24.07 -9.79
CA ARG A 348 16.50 24.66 -8.92
C ARG A 348 16.45 23.95 -7.57
N GLN A 349 17.50 23.21 -7.22
CA GLN A 349 17.76 23.03 -5.80
C GLN A 349 17.79 24.47 -5.25
N PRO A 350 16.89 24.81 -4.32
CA PRO A 350 16.91 26.14 -3.73
C PRO A 350 18.33 26.42 -3.31
N ALA A 351 18.89 27.55 -3.74
CA ALA A 351 20.21 27.96 -3.29
C ALA A 351 20.27 27.80 -1.77
N PRO A 352 21.34 27.21 -1.21
CA PRO A 352 21.45 27.06 0.23
C PRO A 352 21.17 28.41 0.88
N VAL A 353 20.12 28.46 1.70
CA VAL A 353 19.76 29.69 2.40
C VAL A 353 20.90 29.95 3.38
N ASP A 354 21.65 31.01 3.16
CA ASP A 354 22.62 31.50 4.12
C ASP A 354 21.84 31.92 5.38
N LEU A 355 21.90 31.08 6.41
CA LEU A 355 21.19 31.26 7.68
C LEU A 355 22.05 31.98 8.73
N THR A 356 22.99 32.81 8.29
CA THR A 356 23.83 33.58 9.22
C THR A 356 23.33 35.00 9.39
N ILE A 357 22.37 35.27 10.29
CA ILE A 357 22.12 36.66 10.74
C ILE A 357 21.90 36.77 12.25
N LYS A 358 22.84 37.49 12.87
CA LYS A 358 22.74 38.07 14.21
C LYS A 358 21.58 39.07 14.28
N GLY A 359 20.46 38.67 14.86
CA GLY A 359 19.61 39.55 15.67
C GLY A 359 18.97 40.79 15.02
N ARG A 360 18.39 40.71 13.81
CA ARG A 360 17.39 41.69 13.33
C ARG A 360 16.45 41.06 12.29
N PHE A 361 15.15 41.34 12.39
CA PHE A 361 14.09 40.85 11.50
C PHE A 361 14.47 41.05 10.02
N VAL A 362 14.45 39.97 9.24
CA VAL A 362 14.70 40.00 7.79
C VAL A 362 13.38 39.75 7.06
N ALA A 363 13.16 40.51 6.00
CA ALA A 363 12.03 40.37 5.09
C ALA A 363 11.85 38.90 4.65
N LEU A 364 10.59 38.44 4.63
CA LEU A 364 10.23 37.10 4.20
C LEU A 364 10.75 36.84 2.77
N PRO A 365 11.33 35.65 2.48
CA PRO A 365 11.70 35.30 1.12
C PRO A 365 10.52 35.46 0.17
N LYS A 366 10.76 35.93 -1.07
CA LYS A 366 9.70 36.10 -2.08
C LYS A 366 8.86 34.82 -2.22
N GLY A 367 7.55 34.95 -2.02
CA GLY A 367 6.58 33.87 -2.19
C GLY A 367 6.40 32.94 -1.00
N VAL A 368 6.93 33.24 0.19
CA VAL A 368 6.56 32.58 1.46
C VAL A 368 5.37 33.32 2.06
N THR A 369 4.27 32.61 2.32
CA THR A 369 3.06 33.20 2.92
C THR A 369 3.25 33.46 4.42
N THR A 370 2.41 34.32 4.99
CA THR A 370 2.41 34.62 6.44
C THR A 370 2.30 33.36 7.30
N ASP A 371 1.49 32.40 6.85
CA ASP A 371 1.31 31.10 7.54
C ASP A 371 2.55 30.22 7.48
N GLN A 372 3.20 30.16 6.32
CA GLN A 372 4.45 29.41 6.14
C GLN A 372 5.58 30.02 6.99
N ALA A 373 5.62 31.35 7.08
CA ALA A 373 6.53 32.05 7.96
C ALA A 373 6.31 31.71 9.44
N PHE A 374 5.04 31.66 9.86
CA PHE A 374 4.67 31.35 11.24
C PHE A 374 5.01 29.89 11.60
N ILE A 375 4.81 28.95 10.67
CA ILE A 375 5.25 27.56 10.82
C ILE A 375 6.77 27.48 10.99
N LEU A 376 7.54 28.14 10.12
CA LEU A 376 9.01 28.17 10.22
C LEU A 376 9.50 28.79 11.53
N MET A 377 8.83 29.84 12.00
CA MET A 377 9.13 30.49 13.28
C MET A 377 8.86 29.54 14.45
N ARG A 378 7.75 28.79 14.42
CA ARG A 378 7.44 27.82 15.48
C ARG A 378 8.38 26.61 15.50
N MET A 379 8.92 26.23 14.35
CA MET A 379 9.94 25.19 14.24
C MET A 379 11.31 25.62 14.80
N ARG A 380 11.55 26.92 14.97
CA ARG A 380 12.72 27.48 15.64
C ARG A 380 12.42 27.60 17.14
N SER A 381 12.65 26.53 17.89
CA SER A 381 12.66 26.60 19.36
C SER A 381 13.91 27.33 19.86
N ASP A 382 13.81 28.03 21.01
CA ASP A 382 14.92 28.73 21.68
C ASP A 382 15.98 27.77 22.29
N GLU A 383 15.72 26.46 22.29
CA GLU A 383 16.71 25.43 22.65
C GLU A 383 17.11 24.61 21.42
N PRO A 384 18.27 24.92 20.80
CA PRO A 384 18.71 24.30 19.55
C PRO A 384 19.39 22.97 19.83
N ASP A 385 18.66 22.00 20.38
CA ASP A 385 19.18 20.64 20.50
C ASP A 385 18.97 19.85 19.21
N ALA A 386 19.95 19.01 18.87
CA ALA A 386 20.13 18.34 17.58
C ALA A 386 19.04 17.29 17.22
N THR A 387 17.90 17.30 17.90
CA THR A 387 16.81 16.32 17.83
C THR A 387 15.43 16.95 17.69
N HIS A 388 15.32 18.26 17.44
CA HIS A 388 14.00 18.89 17.27
C HIS A 388 13.35 18.53 15.92
N TYR A 389 12.20 17.85 15.98
CA TYR A 389 11.35 17.48 14.85
C TYR A 389 9.91 17.89 15.13
N VAL A 390 9.16 18.21 14.08
CA VAL A 390 7.74 18.53 14.18
C VAL A 390 6.94 17.66 13.23
N THR A 391 5.72 17.30 13.64
CA THR A 391 4.72 16.70 12.76
C THR A 391 3.62 17.72 12.50
N ALA A 392 2.83 17.50 11.45
CA ALA A 392 1.66 18.35 11.21
C ALA A 392 0.68 18.34 12.41
N GLN A 393 0.56 17.19 13.07
CA GLN A 393 -0.25 17.04 14.29
C GLN A 393 0.35 17.76 15.49
N SER A 394 1.68 17.73 15.69
CA SER A 394 2.31 18.45 16.80
C SER A 394 2.18 19.96 16.60
N LEU A 395 2.33 20.46 15.37
CA LEU A 395 2.11 21.86 15.05
C LEU A 395 0.65 22.27 15.21
N ALA A 396 -0.31 21.45 14.76
CA ALA A 396 -1.74 21.75 14.88
C ALA A 396 -2.19 21.98 16.33
N LYS A 397 -1.51 21.38 17.31
CA LYS A 397 -1.80 21.57 18.75
C LYS A 397 -1.28 22.90 19.30
N VAL A 398 -0.25 23.47 18.68
CA VAL A 398 0.51 24.62 19.21
C VAL A 398 0.34 25.87 18.33
N MET A 399 -0.21 25.72 17.12
CA MET A 399 -0.53 26.83 16.22
C MET A 399 -1.77 27.60 16.68
N GLU A 400 -1.78 28.90 16.40
CA GLU A 400 -2.89 29.82 16.70
C GLU A 400 -3.61 30.24 15.41
N GLY A 401 -4.79 30.85 15.54
CA GLY A 401 -5.57 31.34 14.40
C GLY A 401 -6.06 30.22 13.47
N ARG A 402 -6.02 30.49 12.15
CA ARG A 402 -6.63 29.63 11.11
C ARG A 402 -5.97 28.25 10.92
N LEU A 403 -4.78 28.03 11.48
CA LEU A 403 -4.07 26.75 11.42
C LEU A 403 -4.24 25.91 12.69
N ARG A 404 -4.92 26.44 13.72
CA ARG A 404 -5.15 25.73 14.97
C ARG A 404 -6.05 24.50 14.73
N HIS A 405 -5.62 23.34 15.23
CA HIS A 405 -6.29 22.04 15.05
C HIS A 405 -6.45 21.56 13.59
N ASP A 406 -5.87 22.23 12.60
CA ASP A 406 -5.94 21.82 11.19
C ASP A 406 -4.61 21.20 10.71
N ALA A 407 -4.39 19.94 11.10
CA ALA A 407 -3.20 19.20 10.70
C ALA A 407 -3.12 18.98 9.18
N ARG A 408 -4.25 19.00 8.46
CA ARG A 408 -4.28 18.77 7.00
C ARG A 408 -3.78 20.00 6.25
N ALA A 409 -4.24 21.19 6.64
CA ALA A 409 -3.73 22.44 6.08
C ALA A 409 -2.23 22.63 6.39
N ILE A 410 -1.81 22.30 7.62
CA ILE A 410 -0.41 22.36 8.02
C ILE A 410 0.47 21.40 7.21
N ASP A 411 0.05 20.16 6.96
CA ASP A 411 0.84 19.23 6.12
C ASP A 411 1.01 19.74 4.68
N GLY A 412 0.00 20.41 4.13
CA GLY A 412 0.10 21.09 2.85
C GLY A 412 1.19 22.17 2.85
N HIS A 413 1.21 23.02 3.89
CA HIS A 413 2.25 24.05 4.04
C HIS A 413 3.64 23.47 4.27
N LEU A 414 3.78 22.42 5.09
CA LEU A 414 5.05 21.73 5.33
C LEU A 414 5.58 21.05 4.06
N THR A 415 4.69 20.49 3.24
CA THR A 415 5.08 19.92 1.93
C THR A 415 5.67 21.01 1.03
N VAL A 416 4.99 22.16 0.91
CA VAL A 416 5.50 23.30 0.12
C VAL A 416 6.82 23.85 0.67
N LEU A 417 6.99 23.92 1.99
CA LEU A 417 8.23 24.35 2.63
C LEU A 417 9.38 23.35 2.38
N ALA A 418 9.07 22.05 2.39
CA ALA A 418 10.03 20.99 2.11
C ALA A 418 10.46 20.97 0.64
N ASP A 419 9.51 21.14 -0.28
CA ASP A 419 9.78 21.28 -1.72
C ASP A 419 10.67 22.48 -2.01
N ARG A 420 10.58 23.53 -1.19
CA ARG A 420 11.43 24.73 -1.23
C ARG A 420 12.74 24.59 -0.45
N GLY A 421 13.06 23.41 0.08
CA GLY A 421 14.28 23.13 0.83
C GLY A 421 14.42 23.92 2.14
N LEU A 422 13.36 24.57 2.63
CA LEU A 422 13.38 25.35 3.87
C LEU A 422 13.27 24.47 5.11
N ILE A 423 12.78 23.24 4.94
CA ILE A 423 12.72 22.18 5.95
C ILE A 423 13.03 20.83 5.31
N ILE A 424 13.54 19.90 6.11
CA ILE A 424 13.89 18.54 5.67
C ILE A 424 12.82 17.57 6.15
N PRO A 425 12.15 16.84 5.24
CA PRO A 425 11.21 15.79 5.61
C PRO A 425 11.98 14.59 6.16
N VAL A 426 11.64 14.19 7.38
CA VAL A 426 12.19 13.02 8.05
C VAL A 426 11.08 12.03 8.38
N SER A 427 11.45 10.77 8.50
CA SER A 427 10.51 9.75 8.97
C SER A 427 10.94 9.41 10.38
N ARG A 428 10.02 9.50 11.32
CA ARG A 428 10.29 9.29 12.74
C ARG A 428 9.27 8.32 13.29
N GLU A 429 9.72 7.54 14.25
CA GLU A 429 8.88 6.77 15.13
C GLU A 429 7.93 7.72 15.85
N ILE A 430 6.65 7.55 15.56
CA ILE A 430 5.53 8.14 16.26
C ILE A 430 4.92 6.97 17.03
N ASP A 431 4.99 7.02 18.34
CA ASP A 431 4.18 6.12 19.15
C ASP A 431 2.73 6.56 19.05
N GLU A 432 1.96 5.82 18.25
CA GLU A 432 0.53 6.00 18.20
C GLU A 432 -0.17 5.03 19.16
N PRO A 433 -1.10 5.53 20.00
CA PRO A 433 -1.86 4.66 20.87
C PRO A 433 -2.61 3.64 20.01
N ASN A 434 -2.32 2.36 20.21
CA ASN A 434 -2.93 1.16 19.58
C ASN A 434 -2.36 0.67 18.25
N LEU A 435 -1.39 1.36 17.64
CA LEU A 435 -0.72 0.88 16.41
C LEU A 435 0.74 0.47 16.64
N GLY A 436 1.24 0.67 17.87
CA GLY A 436 2.67 0.57 18.18
C GLY A 436 3.44 1.72 17.54
N THR A 437 4.75 1.54 17.42
CA THR A 437 5.64 2.53 16.83
C THR A 437 5.41 2.60 15.31
N ILE A 438 4.71 3.64 14.85
CA ILE A 438 4.47 3.89 13.43
C ILE A 438 5.44 4.95 12.92
N TYR A 439 5.98 4.80 11.72
CA TYR A 439 6.84 5.83 11.13
C TYR A 439 5.99 6.92 10.47
N GLY A 440 5.84 8.07 11.13
CA GLY A 440 5.08 9.19 10.59
C GLY A 440 5.95 10.22 9.86
N LYS A 441 5.28 11.08 9.08
CA LYS A 441 5.89 12.19 8.34
C LYS A 441 6.19 13.32 9.32
N ALA A 442 7.47 13.54 9.61
CA ALA A 442 7.96 14.62 10.44
C ALA A 442 8.88 15.53 9.61
N TYR A 443 9.20 16.70 10.14
CA TYR A 443 10.03 17.69 9.48
C TYR A 443 10.98 18.31 10.49
N ARG A 444 12.18 18.70 10.03
CA ARG A 444 13.13 19.49 10.82
C ARG A 444 13.71 20.61 9.99
N LEU A 445 14.34 21.58 10.62
CA LEU A 445 15.15 22.57 9.90
C LEU A 445 16.41 21.90 9.29
N PRO A 446 16.92 22.41 8.15
CA PRO A 446 18.20 21.98 7.59
C PRO A 446 19.36 22.20 8.57
N ARG A 447 20.34 21.31 8.57
CA ARG A 447 21.56 21.35 9.39
C ARG A 447 22.74 21.84 8.56
N ARG A 448 23.80 22.29 9.24
CA ARG A 448 25.07 22.67 8.58
C ARG A 448 25.66 21.55 7.71
N ASP A 449 25.52 20.29 8.12
CA ASP A 449 26.01 19.15 7.33
C ASP A 449 25.11 18.79 6.13
N ASP A 450 23.85 19.24 6.12
CA ASP A 450 22.97 19.09 4.95
C ASP A 450 23.41 20.02 3.78
N LEU A 451 24.31 20.98 4.03
CA LEU A 451 24.76 22.00 3.07
C LEU A 451 26.00 21.57 2.24
N ARG A 452 26.48 20.32 2.36
CA ARG A 452 27.72 19.85 1.70
C ARG A 452 27.58 19.46 0.21
N TYR A 453 26.67 20.10 -0.51
CA TYR A 453 26.56 20.00 -1.98
C TYR A 453 26.68 21.38 -2.62
N SER A 454 27.87 21.98 -2.57
CA SER A 454 28.32 22.85 -3.67
C SER A 454 29.85 22.93 -3.69
N SER A 455 30.45 22.23 -4.65
CA SER A 455 31.87 22.33 -5.02
C SER A 455 32.28 23.74 -5.49
N GLU A 456 31.35 24.70 -5.55
CA GLU A 456 31.59 26.11 -5.86
C GLU A 456 32.00 26.95 -4.65
N ILE A 457 31.56 26.62 -3.42
CA ILE A 457 31.94 27.37 -2.22
C ILE A 457 33.40 27.11 -1.83
N ALA A 458 33.92 25.88 -2.04
CA ALA A 458 35.33 25.58 -1.80
C ALA A 458 36.27 26.35 -2.76
N ARG A 459 35.84 26.59 -4.02
CA ARG A 459 36.57 27.41 -4.99
C ARG A 459 36.50 28.91 -4.67
N LEU A 460 35.36 29.39 -4.18
CA LEU A 460 35.23 30.78 -3.71
C LEU A 460 36.06 31.05 -2.45
N ALA A 461 36.10 30.12 -1.49
CA ALA A 461 36.90 30.24 -0.27
C ALA A 461 38.42 30.26 -0.56
N ALA A 462 38.89 29.44 -1.51
CA ALA A 462 40.29 29.44 -1.94
C ALA A 462 40.70 30.76 -2.65
N THR A 463 39.78 31.38 -3.38
CA THR A 463 40.02 32.64 -4.10
C THR A 463 40.00 33.86 -3.16
N LEU A 464 39.29 33.76 -2.03
CA LEU A 464 39.21 34.81 -1.00
C LEU A 464 40.36 34.75 0.01
N SER A 465 40.92 33.57 0.31
CA SER A 465 42.14 33.46 1.13
C SER A 465 43.40 33.99 0.46
N ALA A 466 43.46 34.03 -0.88
CA ALA A 466 44.63 34.53 -1.61
C ALA A 466 44.73 36.08 -1.65
N LYS A 467 43.68 36.80 -1.23
CA LYS A 467 43.66 38.28 -1.20
C LYS A 467 43.96 38.89 0.17
N ASP A 468 44.02 38.08 1.24
CA ASP A 468 44.18 38.57 2.62
C ASP A 468 45.63 38.54 3.15
N THR A 469 46.60 38.08 2.36
CA THR A 469 48.03 38.13 2.74
C THR A 469 48.77 39.37 2.22
N GLY A 470 48.04 40.39 1.77
CA GLY A 470 48.60 41.52 1.02
C GLY A 470 48.28 42.91 1.56
N SER A 471 48.14 43.12 2.87
CA SER A 471 48.19 44.49 3.44
C SER A 471 48.44 44.52 4.95
N GLN A 472 49.65 44.18 5.37
CA GLN A 472 50.28 44.77 6.56
C GLN A 472 51.72 45.15 6.21
N ARG A 473 51.92 46.41 5.82
CA ARG A 473 53.11 47.21 6.11
C ARG A 473 52.67 48.64 6.35
#